data_AF-A0A3N0GLI4-F1
#
_entry.id   AF-A0A3N0GLI4-F1
#
_cell.length_a   1.000
_cell.length_b   1.000
_cell.length_c   1.000
_cell.angle_alpha   90.00
_cell.angle_beta   90.00
_cell.angle_gamma   90.00
#
_symmetry.space_group_name_H-M   'P 1'
#
loop_
_entity.id
_entity.type
_entity.pdbx_description
1 polymer ?
#
loop_
_entity_poly.entity_id
_entity_poly.type
_entity_poly.pdbx_seq_one_letter_code
_entity_poly.pdbx_strand_id
1 'polypeptide(L)' 'TEQIELRDRTCVFPWCNRPARGCDKDHVVPWEHGGPTSSDNLAALCRRHHRLKTHGGWTYTRVEPGTYLWR' A
#
# COMPACT_ATOMS: atom_id res chain seq x y z
N THR A 1 3.49 6.33 -10.93
CA THR A 1 3.23 4.90 -10.68
C THR A 1 4.51 4.10 -10.52
N GLU A 2 5.48 4.28 -11.43
CA GLU A 2 6.81 3.61 -11.39
C GLU A 2 7.55 3.78 -10.05
N GLN A 3 7.57 4.99 -9.47
CA GLN A 3 8.22 5.24 -8.17
C GLN A 3 7.73 4.29 -7.05
N ILE A 4 6.44 3.96 -7.04
CA ILE A 4 5.85 3.07 -6.04
C ILE A 4 6.31 1.62 -6.29
N GLU A 5 6.44 1.24 -7.56
CA GLU A 5 6.88 -0.11 -7.95
C GLU A 5 8.33 -0.35 -7.59
N LEU A 6 9.18 0.64 -7.84
CA LEU A 6 10.61 0.58 -7.50
C LEU A 6 10.83 0.57 -5.98
N ARG A 7 10.08 1.39 -5.24
CA ARG A 7 10.17 1.45 -3.78
C ARG A 7 9.67 0.16 -3.12
N ASP A 8 8.46 -0.27 -3.45
CA ASP A 8 7.79 -1.34 -2.71
C ASP A 8 8.21 -2.74 -3.19
N ARG A 9 8.56 -2.87 -4.48
CA ARG A 9 8.97 -4.10 -5.20
C ARG A 9 7.90 -5.20 -5.24
N THR A 10 7.25 -5.49 -4.12
CA THR A 10 6.11 -6.40 -3.96
C THR A 10 4.97 -5.71 -3.20
N CYS A 11 3.85 -6.41 -3.03
CA CYS A 11 2.80 -6.02 -2.12
C CYS A 11 3.37 -5.77 -0.71
N VAL A 12 3.00 -4.67 -0.07
CA VAL A 12 3.58 -4.23 1.21
C VAL A 12 3.01 -4.95 2.44
N PHE A 13 1.99 -5.80 2.25
CA PHE A 13 1.48 -6.68 3.29
C PHE A 13 2.52 -7.74 3.70
N PRO A 14 2.65 -8.10 4.99
CA PRO A 14 3.68 -9.01 5.46
C PRO A 14 3.68 -10.34 4.69
N TRP A 15 4.88 -10.75 4.27
CA TRP A 15 5.15 -12.02 3.57
C TRP A 15 4.45 -12.18 2.20
N CYS A 16 3.84 -11.13 1.64
CA CYS A 16 3.23 -11.20 0.32
C CYS A 16 4.26 -10.92 -0.80
N ASN A 17 4.51 -11.90 -1.66
CA ASN A 17 5.47 -11.79 -2.76
C ASN A 17 4.87 -11.35 -4.10
N ARG A 18 3.63 -10.84 -4.15
CA ARG A 18 3.03 -10.41 -5.42
C ARG A 18 3.80 -9.18 -5.96
N PRO A 19 4.26 -9.18 -7.23
CA PRO A 19 5.01 -8.04 -7.78
C PRO A 19 4.21 -6.74 -7.73
N ALA A 20 4.87 -5.63 -7.36
CA ALA A 20 4.23 -4.31 -7.21
C ALA A 20 3.64 -3.76 -8.53
N ARG A 21 4.14 -4.21 -9.69
CA ARG A 21 3.58 -3.90 -11.02
C ARG A 21 2.17 -4.45 -11.23
N GLY A 22 1.81 -5.54 -10.55
CA GLY A 22 0.48 -6.15 -10.60
C GLY A 22 -0.37 -5.85 -9.37
N CYS A 23 -0.03 -4.80 -8.63
CA CYS A 23 -0.71 -4.36 -7.42
C CYS A 23 -1.45 -3.05 -7.64
N ASP A 24 -2.54 -2.87 -6.90
CA ASP A 24 -3.25 -1.61 -6.78
C ASP A 24 -2.31 -0.58 -6.12
N LYS A 25 -2.48 0.70 -6.48
CA LYS A 25 -1.82 1.82 -5.79
C LYS A 25 -2.79 2.32 -4.74
N ASP A 26 -2.66 1.74 -3.56
CA ASP A 26 -3.58 1.98 -2.46
C ASP A 26 -3.16 3.21 -1.64
N HIS A 27 -4.14 4.04 -1.30
CA HIS A 27 -3.93 5.26 -0.52
C HIS A 27 -3.67 4.93 0.95
N VAL A 28 -2.48 5.24 1.48
CA VAL A 28 -2.11 5.06 2.89
C VAL A 28 -3.13 5.77 3.79
N VAL A 29 -3.31 7.07 3.59
CA VAL A 29 -4.46 7.85 4.08
C VAL A 29 -5.54 7.79 3.00
N PRO A 30 -6.72 7.21 3.25
CA PRO A 30 -7.78 7.07 2.26
C PRO A 30 -8.16 8.40 1.59
N TRP A 31 -8.49 8.34 0.30
CA TRP A 31 -8.91 9.50 -0.48
C TRP A 31 -10.14 10.21 0.14
N GLU A 32 -11.10 9.44 0.66
CA GLU A 32 -12.29 9.95 1.36
C GLU A 32 -11.97 10.71 2.65
N HIS A 33 -10.78 10.52 3.22
CA HIS A 33 -10.27 11.27 4.36
C HIS A 33 -9.33 12.42 3.95
N GLY A 34 -9.34 12.80 2.67
CA GLY A 34 -8.52 13.88 2.13
C GLY A 34 -7.08 13.46 1.78
N GLY A 35 -6.79 12.16 1.72
CA GLY A 35 -5.48 11.67 1.33
C GLY A 35 -5.15 12.01 -0.14
N PRO A 36 -4.01 12.66 -0.44
CA PRO A 36 -3.67 13.03 -1.81
C PRO A 36 -3.30 11.80 -2.65
N THR A 37 -3.48 11.88 -3.96
CA THR A 37 -2.92 10.90 -4.89
C THR A 37 -1.47 11.29 -5.20
N SER A 38 -0.54 10.90 -4.34
CA SER A 38 0.89 11.17 -4.47
C SER A 38 1.72 9.92 -4.16
N SER A 39 2.97 9.87 -4.62
CA SER A 39 3.87 8.75 -4.27
C SER A 39 4.12 8.62 -2.77
N ASP A 40 3.95 9.71 -2.03
CA ASP A 40 4.01 9.71 -0.58
C ASP A 40 2.79 9.10 0.11
N ASN A 41 1.63 9.14 -0.54
CA ASN A 41 0.41 8.58 0.03
C ASN A 41 -0.03 7.28 -0.66
N LEU A 42 0.74 6.74 -1.60
CA LEU A 42 0.40 5.48 -2.28
C LEU A 42 1.35 4.36 -1.88
N ALA A 43 0.82 3.15 -1.73
CA ALA A 43 1.57 1.91 -1.50
C ALA A 43 1.09 0.79 -2.43
N ALA A 44 1.96 -0.15 -2.76
CA ALA A 44 1.59 -1.32 -3.55
C ALA A 44 0.83 -2.35 -2.70
N LEU A 45 -0.45 -2.57 -3.00
CA LEU A 45 -1.24 -3.66 -2.41
C LEU A 45 -1.84 -4.55 -3.48
N CYS A 46 -1.65 -5.86 -3.37
CA CYS A 46 -2.40 -6.77 -4.22
C CYS A 46 -3.89 -6.67 -3.90
N ARG A 47 -4.76 -6.98 -4.87
CA ARG A 47 -6.22 -6.85 -4.71
C ARG A 47 -6.75 -7.53 -3.45
N ARG A 48 -6.18 -8.67 -3.06
CA ARG A 48 -6.53 -9.39 -1.82
C ARG A 48 -6.27 -8.54 -0.57
N HIS A 49 -5.06 -8.02 -0.42
CA HIS A 49 -4.66 -7.27 0.78
C HIS A 49 -5.17 -5.83 0.79
N HIS A 50 -5.40 -5.23 -0.39
CA HIS A 50 -6.14 -3.98 -0.49
C HIS A 50 -7.54 -4.14 0.13
N ARG A 51 -8.31 -5.16 -0.29
CA ARG A 51 -9.63 -5.45 0.31
C ARG A 51 -9.56 -5.79 1.79
N LEU A 52 -8.50 -6.46 2.23
CA LEU A 52 -8.27 -6.77 3.65
C LEU A 52 -8.09 -5.49 4.48
N LYS A 53 -7.37 -4.49 3.94
CA LYS A 53 -7.23 -3.17 4.56
C LYS A 53 -8.56 -2.40 4.56
N THR A 54 -9.26 -2.36 3.42
CA THR A 54 -10.50 -1.59 3.27
C THR A 54 -11.65 -2.14 4.09
N HIS A 55 -11.76 -3.47 4.21
CA HIS A 55 -12.96 -4.12 4.77
C HIS A 55 -12.66 -5.08 5.92
N GLY A 56 -11.41 -5.49 6.10
CA GLY A 56 -11.03 -6.52 7.08
C GLY A 56 -10.51 -5.97 8.40
N GLY A 57 -10.53 -4.65 8.61
CA GLY A 57 -10.05 -4.00 9.84
C GLY A 57 -8.53 -3.90 9.95
N TRP A 58 -7.78 -4.44 8.98
CA TRP A 58 -6.33 -4.34 8.94
C TRP A 58 -5.90 -2.92 8.59
N THR A 59 -4.89 -2.42 9.28
CA THR A 59 -4.34 -1.10 8.99
C THR A 59 -2.83 -1.12 9.06
N TYR A 60 -2.20 -0.05 8.58
CA TYR A 60 -0.77 0.11 8.74
C TYR A 60 -0.40 1.59 8.82
N THR A 61 0.81 1.83 9.31
CA THR A 61 1.47 3.14 9.24
C THR A 61 2.74 2.99 8.44
N ARG A 62 2.98 3.92 7.51
CA ARG A 62 4.27 4.02 6.81
C ARG A 62 5.26 4.74 7.73
N VAL A 63 6.27 4.04 8.21
CA VAL A 63 7.26 4.60 9.14
C VAL A 63 8.45 5.20 8.40
N GLU A 64 8.81 4.64 7.25
CA GLU A 64 9.84 5.12 6.33
C GLU A 64 9.44 4.77 4.89
N PRO A 65 10.06 5.36 3.85
CA PRO A 65 9.81 4.95 2.47
C PRO A 65 10.08 3.44 2.28
N GLY A 66 9.02 2.68 1.97
CA GLY A 66 9.12 1.23 1.77
C GLY A 66 8.99 0.40 3.06
N THR A 67 8.87 1.03 4.22
CA THR A 67 8.75 0.35 5.52
C THR A 67 7.37 0.60 6.13
N TYR A 68 6.67 -0.50 6.45
CA TYR A 68 5.27 -0.48 6.86
C TYR A 68 5.06 -1.29 8.14
N LEU A 69 4.45 -0.67 9.15
CA LEU A 69 4.05 -1.33 10.39
C LEU A 69 2.56 -1.68 10.31
N TRP A 70 2.24 -2.97 10.21
CA TRP A 70 0.88 -3.49 10.12
C TRP A 70 0.29 -3.81 11.50
N ARG A 71 -1.02 -3.62 11.64
CA ARG A 71 -1.81 -3.88 12.85
C ARG A 71 -3.24 -4.32 12.51
#